data_AF-A0A4Y9QQG2-F1
#
_entry.id   AF-A0A4Y9QQG2-F1
#
_cell.length_a   1.000
_cell.length_b   1.000
_cell.length_c   1.000
_cell.angle_alpha   90.00
_cell.angle_beta   90.00
_cell.angle_gamma   90.00
#
_symmetry.space_group_name_H-M   'P 1'
#
loop_
_entity.id
_entity.type
_entity.pdbx_description
1 polymer ?
#
loop_
_entity_poly.entity_id
_entity_poly.type
_entity_poly.pdbx_seq_one_letter_code
_entity_poly.pdbx_strand_id
1 'polypeptide(L)' 'MGSLLILPLEVAADAKRRFGREVAELRFVDGDGVPISAALNVDSDGNLFELDMFKGDGSPLIRIPDAF' A
#
# COMPACT_ATOMS: atom_id res chain seq x y z
N MET A 1 3.33 -10.69 -2.04
CA MET A 1 2.56 -9.43 -2.06
C MET A 1 3.38 -8.33 -2.70
N GLY A 2 2.76 -7.20 -3.03
CA GLY A 2 3.41 -6.14 -3.79
C GLY A 2 2.76 -4.80 -3.52
N SER A 3 3.40 -3.78 -4.06
CA SER A 3 3.02 -2.41 -3.87
C SER A 3 2.45 -1.81 -5.15
N LEU A 4 1.54 -0.85 -4.97
CA LEU A 4 1.01 -0.02 -6.04
C LEU A 4 1.66 1.35 -5.96
N LEU A 5 2.60 1.62 -6.87
CA LEU A 5 3.17 2.96 -7.02
C LEU A 5 2.11 3.92 -7.57
N ILE A 6 1.93 5.05 -6.91
CA ILE A 6 0.98 6.09 -7.30
C ILE A 6 1.75 7.20 -7.99
N LEU A 7 1.47 7.46 -9.26
CA LEU A 7 2.09 8.53 -10.03
C LEU A 7 1.08 9.68 -10.22
N PRO A 8 1.35 10.87 -9.65
CA PRO A 8 0.56 12.06 -9.95
C PRO A 8 0.65 12.37 -11.45
N LEU A 9 -0.46 12.82 -12.04
CA LEU A 9 -0.55 13.09 -13.48
C LEU A 9 0.50 14.12 -13.98
N GLU A 10 0.88 15.03 -13.08
CA GLU A 10 1.84 16.12 -13.33
C GLU A 10 3.30 15.70 -13.16
N VAL A 11 3.55 14.49 -12.64
CA VAL A 11 4.89 13.97 -12.38
C VAL A 11 5.24 12.96 -13.46
N ALA A 12 6.35 13.19 -14.16
CA ALA A 12 6.85 12.26 -15.16
C ALA A 12 7.07 10.87 -14.54
N ALA A 13 6.71 9.81 -15.29
CA ALA A 13 6.78 8.45 -14.79
C ALA A 13 8.20 7.99 -14.39
N ASP A 14 9.24 8.67 -14.90
CA ASP A 14 10.65 8.45 -14.60
C ASP A 14 11.20 9.38 -13.51
N ALA A 15 10.37 10.24 -12.92
CA ALA A 15 10.77 11.11 -11.83
C ALA A 15 11.23 10.28 -10.62
N LYS A 16 12.46 10.52 -10.15
CA LYS A 16 13.06 9.85 -9.00
C LYS A 16 12.47 10.38 -7.69
N ARG A 17 11.27 9.94 -7.36
CA ARG A 17 10.60 10.21 -6.08
C ARG A 17 11.20 9.33 -4.98
N ARG A 18 11.21 9.83 -3.75
CA ARG A 18 11.73 9.11 -2.57
C ARG A 18 10.62 8.99 -1.54
N PHE A 19 10.51 7.82 -0.92
CA PHE A 19 9.66 7.62 0.24
C PHE A 19 9.91 8.71 1.30
N GLY A 20 8.82 9.25 1.84
CA GLY A 20 8.84 10.22 2.95
C GLY A 20 8.39 9.57 4.25
N ARG A 21 7.10 9.23 4.33
CA ARG A 21 6.49 8.60 5.51
C ARG A 21 5.20 7.86 5.17
N GLU A 22 4.81 6.97 6.08
CA GLU A 22 3.44 6.45 6.13
C GLU A 22 2.49 7.53 6.66
N VAL A 23 1.29 7.62 6.09
CA VAL A 23 0.25 8.57 6.51
C VAL A 23 -1.05 7.90 6.95
N ALA A 24 -1.25 6.63 6.62
CA ALA A 24 -2.37 5.82 7.10
C ALA A 24 -2.02 4.32 7.06
N GLU A 25 -2.58 3.56 8.00
CA GLU A 25 -2.53 2.11 8.02
C GLU A 25 -3.94 1.55 8.21
N LEU A 26 -4.23 0.42 7.56
CA LEU A 26 -5.41 -0.40 7.80
C LEU A 26 -4.99 -1.86 8.01
N ARG A 27 -5.54 -2.50 9.03
CA ARG A 27 -5.36 -3.93 9.29
C ARG A 27 -6.68 -4.66 9.16
N PHE A 28 -6.65 -5.79 8.48
CA PHE A 28 -7.81 -6.67 8.33
C PHE A 28 -7.38 -8.12 8.22
N VAL A 29 -8.34 -9.02 8.13
CA VAL A 29 -8.11 -10.46 8.07
C VAL A 29 -8.55 -10.97 6.70
N ASP A 30 -7.72 -11.78 6.06
CA ASP A 30 -8.05 -12.43 4.79
C ASP A 30 -9.03 -13.61 4.99
N GLY A 31 -9.54 -14.19 3.91
CA GLY A 31 -10.53 -15.27 3.95
C GLY A 31 -10.08 -16.56 4.65
N ASP A 32 -8.78 -16.74 4.86
CA ASP A 32 -8.16 -17.86 5.57
C ASP A 32 -7.78 -17.53 7.03
N GLY A 33 -8.10 -16.33 7.52
CA GLY A 33 -7.76 -15.91 8.88
C GLY A 33 -6.39 -15.28 9.03
N VAL A 34 -5.60 -15.14 7.96
CA VAL A 34 -4.26 -14.53 8.04
C VAL A 34 -4.38 -13.00 8.05
N PRO A 35 -3.66 -12.30 8.96
CA PRO A 35 -3.69 -10.85 9.02
C PRO A 35 -3.02 -10.20 7.81
N ILE A 36 -3.63 -9.11 7.35
CA ILE A 36 -3.14 -8.19 6.33
C ILE A 36 -2.89 -6.83 6.98
N SER A 37 -1.76 -6.20 6.66
CA SER A 37 -1.52 -4.78 6.87
C SER A 37 -1.43 -4.08 5.52
N ALA A 38 -2.14 -2.97 5.37
CA ALA A 38 -2.08 -2.10 4.20
C ALA A 38 -1.66 -0.69 4.65
N ALA A 39 -0.63 -0.13 4.02
CA ALA A 39 -0.04 1.15 4.36
C ALA A 39 -0.10 2.12 3.18
N LEU A 40 -0.59 3.34 3.43
CA LEU A 40 -0.54 4.43 2.46
C LEU A 40 0.66 5.33 2.77
N ASN A 41 1.54 5.44 1.79
CA ASN A 41 2.81 6.15 1.88
C ASN A 41 2.79 7.41 1.02
N VAL A 42 3.43 8.47 1.52
CA VAL A 42 3.74 9.70 0.77
C VAL A 42 5.23 9.82 0.52
N ASP A 43 5.60 10.58 -0.50
CA ASP A 43 6.98 10.90 -0.81
C ASP A 43 7.52 11.99 0.14
N SER A 44 8.80 12.33 -0.04
CA SER A 44 9.47 13.38 0.74
C SER A 44 8.82 14.77 0.59
N ASP A 45 8.05 14.99 -0.48
CA ASP A 45 7.32 16.24 -0.74
C ASP A 45 5.86 16.19 -0.24
N GLY A 46 5.42 15.05 0.31
CA GLY A 46 4.08 14.83 0.85
C GLY A 46 3.03 14.38 -0.18
N ASN A 47 3.43 14.09 -1.42
CA ASN A 47 2.53 13.57 -2.46
C ASN A 47 2.33 12.06 -2.31
N LEU A 48 1.14 11.54 -2.67
CA LEU A 48 0.86 10.10 -2.65
C LEU A 48 1.91 9.33 -3.43
N PHE A 49 2.54 8.36 -2.79
CA PHE A 49 3.71 7.64 -3.31
C PHE A 49 3.39 6.18 -3.57
N GLU A 50 2.85 5.48 -2.59
CA GLU A 50 2.64 4.04 -2.68
C GLU A 50 1.50 3.58 -1.78
N LEU A 51 0.74 2.60 -2.25
CA LEU A 51 -0.10 1.75 -1.40
C LEU A 51 0.55 0.38 -1.32
N ASP A 52 1.06 0.02 -0.15
CA ASP A 52 1.71 -1.27 0.09
C ASP A 52 0.79 -2.18 0.89
N MET A 53 0.85 -3.49 0.63
CA MET A 53 0.06 -4.49 1.34
C MET A 53 0.93 -5.71 1.66
N PHE A 54 0.85 -6.15 2.92
CA PHE A 54 1.60 -7.30 3.43
C PHE A 54 0.69 -8.28 4.18
N LYS A 55 0.91 -9.59 3.93
CA LYS A 55 0.18 -10.72 4.48
C LYS A 55 1.19 -11.55 5.23
N GLY A 56 0.89 -11.85 6.48
CA GLY A 56 1.87 -12.38 7.43
C GLY A 56 2.59 -13.67 7.04
N ASP A 57 2.03 -14.45 6.12
CA ASP A 57 2.54 -15.77 5.71
C ASP A 57 3.02 -15.84 4.25
N GLY A 58 2.90 -14.75 3.49
CA GLY A 58 3.29 -14.67 2.08
C GLY A 58 2.43 -15.47 1.09
N SER A 59 1.33 -16.11 1.52
CA SER A 59 0.41 -16.79 0.61
C SER A 59 -0.41 -15.79 -0.23
N PRO A 60 -1.03 -16.20 -1.35
CA PRO A 60 -1.86 -15.29 -2.15
C PRO A 60 -3.06 -14.74 -1.37
N LEU A 61 -3.43 -13.48 -1.65
CA LEU A 61 -4.63 -12.86 -1.08
C LEU A 61 -5.89 -13.54 -1.63
N ILE A 62 -6.82 -13.91 -0.74
CA ILE A 62 -8.08 -14.57 -1.12
C ILE A 62 -9.19 -13.54 -1.35
N ARG A 63 -9.38 -12.60 -0.40
CA ARG A 63 -10.41 -11.55 -0.48
C ARG A 63 -10.02 -10.29 0.29
N ILE A 64 -10.47 -9.15 -0.22
CA ILE A 64 -10.53 -7.90 0.56
C ILE A 64 -11.96 -7.78 1.12
N PRO A 65 -12.16 -7.43 2.40
CA PRO A 65 -13.48 -7.21 2.96
C PRO A 65 -14.22 -6.04 2.29
N ASP A 66 -15.53 -6.18 2.12
CA ASP A 66 -16.39 -5.11 1.58
C ASP A 66 -16.71 -4.02 2.63
N ALA A 67 -16.45 -4.30 3.91
CA ALA A 67 -16.64 -3.41 5.05
C ALA A 67 -15.66 -3.76 6.20
N PHE A 68 -15.35 -2.77 7.04
CA PHE A 68 -14.42 -2.85 8.17
C PHE A 68 -15.11 -2.51 9.50
#